data_AF-A0A7Y4YZQ5-F1
#
_entry.id   AF-A0A7Y4YZQ5-F1
#
_cell.length_a   1.000
_cell.length_b   1.000
_cell.length_c   1.000
_cell.angle_alpha   90.00
_cell.angle_beta   90.00
_cell.angle_gamma   90.00
#
_symmetry.space_group_name_H-M   'P 1'
#
loop_
_entity.id
_entity.type
_entity.pdbx_description
1 polymer ?
#
loop_
_entity_poly.entity_id
_entity_poly.type
_entity_poly.pdbx_seq_one_letter_code
_entity_poly.pdbx_strand_id
1 'polypeptide(L)'
;MAKRKLGRSILIVCEGTKTEHDYFQYNALNISYSKGIWDRIDISDNETIPNDISLPSSTELGKRKKRPFINPNKRKIREQNVLMELCKYLYGDESGFEKYQTIKAVPLRYVAQAQLIEKEQELYEELWAVFDKNGHSHHKEAYVKANELVNNKKVQIGFTSRSFEHWILLHFEKNKSPFKSSECKNNKGIPLDCNSENGCKGLDCLSGYIRVNTPLKNYKKSNSSEDLLSMMNILLKPENLKRAFENAKWLREEIKNDPNLKSKKCYELNPYTDVDILVKKLIE
;
A
#
# COMPACT_ATOMS: atom_id res chain seq x y z
N MET A 1 9.17 16.99 -28.24
CA MET A 1 8.95 15.56 -28.54
C MET A 1 7.68 15.14 -27.82
N ALA A 2 6.69 14.58 -28.51
CA ALA A 2 5.53 14.02 -27.83
C ALA A 2 6.00 12.84 -26.96
N LYS A 3 5.79 12.90 -25.64
CA LYS A 3 6.04 11.75 -24.75
C LYS A 3 5.23 10.58 -25.32
N ARG A 4 5.93 9.51 -25.73
CA ARG A 4 5.29 8.31 -26.30
C ARG A 4 4.30 7.82 -25.25
N LYS A 5 3.00 7.84 -25.55
CA LYS A 5 1.96 7.33 -24.64
C LYS A 5 2.35 5.89 -24.32
N LEU A 6 2.80 5.67 -23.09
CA LEU A 6 3.04 4.32 -22.59
C LEU A 6 1.72 3.57 -22.72
N GLY A 7 1.79 2.24 -22.85
CA GLY A 7 0.58 1.43 -22.71
C GLY A 7 -0.02 1.57 -21.30
N ARG A 8 -0.87 0.64 -20.88
CA ARG A 8 -1.54 0.73 -19.58
C ARG A 8 -0.50 0.91 -18.47
N SER A 9 -0.55 2.03 -17.75
CA SER A 9 0.46 2.38 -16.74
C SER A 9 -0.17 2.81 -15.42
N ILE A 10 0.38 2.32 -14.30
CA ILE A 10 -0.14 2.59 -12.95
C ILE A 10 0.99 2.95 -12.00
N LEU A 11 0.77 3.99 -11.20
CA LEU A 11 1.62 4.39 -10.08
C LEU A 11 0.92 4.06 -8.76
N ILE A 12 1.64 3.41 -7.85
CA ILE A 12 1.16 3.09 -6.50
C ILE A 12 2.13 3.68 -5.48
N VAL A 13 1.68 4.62 -4.66
CA VAL A 13 2.46 5.19 -3.55
C VAL A 13 2.01 4.58 -2.24
N CYS A 14 2.86 3.78 -1.60
CA CYS A 14 2.58 3.09 -0.35
C CYS A 14 3.09 3.86 0.87
N GLU A 15 2.35 3.76 1.97
CA GLU A 15 2.80 4.21 3.29
C GLU A 15 4.00 3.41 3.80
N GLY A 16 3.85 2.08 3.81
CA GLY A 16 4.88 1.16 4.26
C GLY A 16 5.95 0.95 3.20
N THR A 17 7.20 0.82 3.65
CA THR A 17 8.37 0.48 2.81
C THR A 17 8.57 -1.02 2.64
N LYS A 18 7.70 -1.85 3.22
CA LYS A 18 7.87 -3.31 3.29
C LYS A 18 6.62 -4.06 2.88
N THR A 19 5.74 -4.44 3.81
CA THR A 19 4.67 -5.42 3.53
C THR A 19 3.75 -5.02 2.39
N GLU A 20 3.26 -3.78 2.35
CA GLU A 20 2.44 -3.22 1.27
C GLU A 20 3.20 -3.21 -0.04
N HIS A 21 4.40 -2.61 -0.02
CA HIS A 21 5.24 -2.43 -1.18
C HIS A 21 5.65 -3.76 -1.80
N ASP A 22 6.19 -4.68 -1.00
CA ASP A 22 6.57 -6.03 -1.38
C ASP A 22 5.35 -6.79 -1.94
N TYR A 23 4.16 -6.61 -1.36
CA TYR A 23 2.93 -7.22 -1.84
C TYR A 23 2.57 -6.75 -3.25
N PHE A 24 2.48 -5.45 -3.48
CA PHE A 24 2.17 -4.95 -4.83
C PHE A 24 3.29 -5.26 -5.82
N GLN A 25 4.55 -5.23 -5.38
CA GLN A 25 5.72 -5.50 -6.22
C GLN A 25 5.74 -6.95 -6.66
N TYR A 26 5.36 -7.87 -5.77
CA TYR A 26 5.22 -9.28 -6.10
C TYR A 26 4.08 -9.52 -7.08
N ASN A 27 2.89 -8.91 -6.86
CA ASN A 27 1.75 -9.02 -7.79
C ASN A 27 2.11 -8.51 -9.18
N ALA A 28 2.77 -7.34 -9.27
CA ALA A 28 3.23 -6.77 -10.53
C ALA A 28 4.13 -7.74 -11.31
N LEU A 29 5.19 -8.23 -10.66
CA LEU A 29 6.22 -9.05 -11.30
C LEU A 29 5.74 -10.46 -11.67
N ASN A 30 4.89 -11.06 -10.85
CA ASN A 30 4.54 -12.48 -10.99
C ASN A 30 3.17 -12.69 -11.66
N ILE A 31 2.28 -11.69 -11.63
CA ILE A 31 0.90 -11.83 -12.13
C ILE A 31 0.59 -10.79 -13.20
N SER A 32 0.74 -9.50 -12.90
CA SER A 32 0.24 -8.44 -13.80
C SER A 32 0.93 -8.45 -15.15
N TYR A 33 2.27 -8.50 -15.17
CA TYR A 33 3.04 -8.51 -16.40
C TYR A 33 2.87 -9.80 -17.20
N SER A 34 2.78 -10.95 -16.53
CA SER A 34 2.61 -12.24 -17.21
C SER A 34 1.23 -12.37 -17.89
N LYS A 35 0.22 -11.67 -17.36
CA LYS A 35 -1.12 -11.55 -17.94
C LYS A 35 -1.28 -10.39 -18.94
N GLY A 36 -0.28 -9.52 -19.09
CA GLY A 36 -0.36 -8.34 -19.97
C GLY A 36 -1.40 -7.31 -19.52
N ILE A 37 -1.70 -7.22 -18.22
CA ILE A 37 -2.72 -6.30 -17.68
C ILE A 37 -2.21 -4.85 -17.72
N TRP A 38 -0.94 -4.67 -17.33
CA TRP A 38 -0.25 -3.38 -17.28
C TRP A 38 1.09 -3.49 -18.01
N ASP A 39 1.41 -2.47 -18.79
CA ASP A 39 2.70 -2.31 -19.45
C ASP A 39 3.74 -1.69 -18.51
N ARG A 40 3.29 -0.91 -17.51
CA ARG A 40 4.13 -0.30 -16.49
C ARG A 40 3.43 -0.24 -15.14
N ILE A 41 4.07 -0.79 -14.11
CA ILE A 41 3.66 -0.67 -12.71
C ILE A 41 4.84 -0.14 -11.93
N ASP A 42 4.72 1.08 -11.43
CA ASP A 42 5.70 1.66 -10.50
C ASP A 42 5.11 1.76 -9.10
N ILE A 43 5.90 1.28 -8.14
CA ILE A 43 5.53 1.29 -6.72
C ILE A 43 6.55 2.14 -5.99
N SER A 44 6.09 3.21 -5.38
CA SER A 44 6.85 4.19 -4.61
C SER A 44 6.48 4.05 -3.13
N ASP A 45 7.41 4.44 -2.27
CA ASP A 45 7.22 4.51 -0.81
C ASP A 45 7.75 5.85 -0.29
N ASN A 46 7.84 5.96 1.04
CA ASN A 46 8.37 7.13 1.73
C ASN A 46 9.83 7.50 1.37
N GLU A 47 10.59 6.59 0.76
CA GLU A 47 12.03 6.74 0.49
C GLU A 47 12.39 6.69 -1.00
N THR A 48 11.44 6.35 -1.88
CA THR A 48 11.71 6.06 -3.29
C THR A 48 10.78 6.83 -4.22
N ILE A 49 11.32 7.36 -5.31
CA ILE A 49 10.56 7.92 -6.44
C ILE A 49 10.87 7.06 -7.69
N PRO A 50 9.89 6.81 -8.58
CA PRO A 50 10.15 6.13 -9.84
C PRO A 50 11.18 6.89 -10.68
N ASN A 51 12.17 6.20 -11.26
CA ASN A 51 13.13 6.84 -12.16
C ASN A 51 12.43 7.33 -13.44
N ASP A 52 12.90 8.48 -13.93
CA ASP A 52 12.50 9.07 -15.21
C ASP A 52 13.04 8.30 -16.45
N ILE A 53 13.61 7.11 -16.28
CA ILE A 53 14.40 6.47 -17.36
C ILE A 53 13.49 5.68 -18.31
N SER A 54 13.66 6.01 -19.59
CA SER A 54 13.13 5.38 -20.80
C SER A 54 13.10 3.84 -20.77
N LEU A 55 12.00 3.28 -21.28
CA LEU A 55 11.80 1.87 -21.60
C LEU A 55 13.04 1.23 -22.26
N PRO A 56 13.43 -0.02 -21.91
CA PRO A 56 14.38 -0.77 -22.72
C PRO A 56 13.75 -1.03 -24.10
N SER A 57 14.50 -0.82 -25.18
CA SER A 57 14.08 -1.29 -26.50
C SER A 57 14.01 -2.82 -26.50
N SER A 58 13.08 -3.37 -27.27
CA SER A 58 12.80 -4.81 -27.41
C SER A 58 13.99 -5.66 -27.90
N THR A 59 15.15 -5.07 -28.11
CA THR A 59 16.38 -5.69 -28.61
C THR A 59 17.34 -6.18 -27.52
N GLU A 60 17.11 -5.88 -26.23
CA GLU A 60 18.05 -6.25 -25.14
C GLU A 60 17.64 -7.46 -24.26
N LEU A 61 16.71 -8.30 -24.70
CA LEU A 61 16.32 -9.53 -23.98
C LEU A 61 17.31 -10.70 -24.13
N GLY A 62 18.52 -10.44 -24.63
CA GLY A 62 19.58 -11.43 -24.79
C GLY A 62 20.53 -11.50 -23.60
N LYS A 63 20.41 -12.55 -22.78
CA LYS A 63 21.48 -13.13 -21.96
C LYS A 63 22.08 -12.21 -20.87
N ARG A 64 21.36 -12.00 -19.75
CA ARG A 64 22.01 -11.65 -18.47
C ARG A 64 21.61 -12.61 -17.35
N LYS A 65 22.63 -13.08 -16.63
CA LYS A 65 22.54 -13.98 -15.47
C LYS A 65 21.61 -13.36 -14.40
N LYS A 66 20.72 -14.19 -13.83
CA LYS A 66 19.82 -13.87 -12.71
C LYS A 66 20.61 -13.28 -11.54
N ARG A 67 20.57 -11.95 -11.38
CA ARG A 67 20.91 -11.26 -10.13
C ARG A 67 19.63 -11.06 -9.30
N PRO A 68 19.72 -10.87 -7.98
CA PRO A 68 18.57 -10.65 -7.12
C PRO A 68 17.76 -9.45 -7.64
N PHE A 69 16.46 -9.64 -7.80
CA PHE A 69 15.52 -8.74 -8.47
C PHE A 69 15.36 -7.41 -7.70
N ILE A 70 16.27 -6.47 -7.93
CA ILE A 70 16.02 -5.05 -7.73
C ILE A 70 15.41 -4.55 -9.03
N ASN A 71 14.20 -3.97 -8.97
CA ASN A 71 13.60 -3.28 -10.12
C ASN A 71 14.62 -2.20 -10.59
N PRO A 72 15.18 -2.29 -11.81
CA PRO A 72 16.26 -1.42 -12.25
C PRO A 72 15.85 0.06 -12.39
N ASN A 73 14.58 0.39 -12.15
CA ASN A 73 13.97 1.69 -12.43
C ASN A 73 13.68 2.55 -11.17
N LYS A 74 14.41 2.38 -10.07
CA LYS A 74 14.27 3.24 -8.87
C LYS A 74 15.57 3.98 -8.55
N ARG A 75 15.48 5.23 -8.11
CA ARG A 75 16.61 5.97 -7.51
C ARG A 75 16.26 6.29 -6.06
N LYS A 76 17.20 5.98 -5.18
CA LYS A 76 17.16 6.44 -3.80
C LYS A 76 17.42 7.94 -3.78
N ILE A 77 16.46 8.74 -3.33
CA ILE A 77 16.61 10.19 -3.17
C ILE A 77 16.82 10.48 -1.68
N ARG A 78 17.55 11.55 -1.34
CA ARG A 78 17.61 11.99 0.06
C ARG A 78 16.21 12.37 0.51
N GLU A 79 15.72 11.74 1.57
CA GLU A 79 14.38 11.95 2.14
C GLU A 79 14.03 13.44 2.33
N GLN A 80 15.03 14.26 2.70
CA GLN A 80 14.90 15.70 2.87
C GLN A 80 14.51 16.45 1.58
N ASN A 81 14.96 15.99 0.40
CA ASN A 81 14.68 16.66 -0.88
C ASN A 81 13.26 16.38 -1.36
N VAL A 82 12.83 15.10 -1.32
CA VAL A 82 11.46 14.69 -1.67
C VAL A 82 10.46 15.42 -0.78
N LEU A 83 10.76 15.51 0.52
CA LEU A 83 9.84 16.10 1.47
C LEU A 83 9.77 17.64 1.35
N MET A 84 10.86 18.29 0.97
CA MET A 84 10.86 19.71 0.63
C MET A 84 9.96 20.00 -0.58
N GLU A 85 10.12 19.25 -1.67
CA GLU A 85 9.29 19.41 -2.88
C GLU A 85 7.81 19.16 -2.58
N LEU A 86 7.50 18.15 -1.76
CA LEU A 86 6.15 17.88 -1.29
C LEU A 86 5.59 19.03 -0.44
N CYS A 87 6.37 19.60 0.47
CA CYS A 87 5.91 20.74 1.26
C CYS A 87 5.63 21.96 0.38
N LYS A 88 6.51 22.27 -0.60
CA LYS A 88 6.28 23.35 -1.56
C LYS A 88 5.02 23.08 -2.39
N TYR A 89 4.82 21.84 -2.82
CA TYR A 89 3.64 21.42 -3.58
C TYR A 89 2.34 21.56 -2.78
N LEU A 90 2.37 21.22 -1.49
CA LEU A 90 1.20 21.26 -0.61
C LEU A 90 0.85 22.67 -0.12
N TYR A 91 1.85 23.50 0.19
CA TYR A 91 1.65 24.75 0.93
C TYR A 91 2.08 26.02 0.18
N GLY A 92 2.80 25.90 -0.94
CA GLY A 92 3.22 27.03 -1.77
C GLY A 92 4.30 27.94 -1.17
N ASP A 93 4.89 27.59 -0.01
CA ASP A 93 5.92 28.36 0.66
C ASP A 93 7.21 27.53 0.92
N GLU A 94 8.35 28.22 1.05
CA GLU A 94 9.63 27.59 1.41
C GLU A 94 9.78 27.33 2.92
N SER A 95 8.85 27.82 3.74
CA SER A 95 8.73 27.47 5.18
C SER A 95 8.20 26.05 5.40
N GLY A 96 7.99 25.29 4.32
CA GLY A 96 7.60 23.88 4.33
C GLY A 96 8.39 22.99 5.31
N PHE A 97 9.65 23.33 5.62
CA PHE A 97 10.41 22.62 6.66
C PHE A 97 9.83 22.77 8.07
N GLU A 98 9.15 23.86 8.40
CA GLU A 98 8.48 24.02 9.71
C GLU A 98 7.23 23.13 9.79
N LYS A 99 6.56 22.92 8.64
CA LYS A 99 5.41 22.02 8.49
C LYS A 99 5.81 20.55 8.27
N TYR A 100 7.10 20.26 8.04
CA TYR A 100 7.68 18.93 7.80
C TYR A 100 7.19 17.87 8.79
N GLN A 101 7.24 18.19 10.09
CA GLN A 101 6.87 17.23 11.13
C GLN A 101 5.40 16.85 11.06
N THR A 102 4.55 17.72 10.50
CA THR A 102 3.11 17.50 10.41
C THR A 102 2.71 16.59 9.25
N ILE A 103 3.59 16.40 8.25
CA ILE A 103 3.29 15.60 7.05
C ILE A 103 4.23 14.43 6.80
N LYS A 104 5.28 14.26 7.61
CA LYS A 104 6.33 13.26 7.37
C LYS A 104 5.79 11.84 7.14
N ALA A 105 4.78 11.43 7.89
CA ALA A 105 4.14 10.12 7.75
C ALA A 105 2.65 10.31 8.00
N VAL A 106 1.93 10.88 7.04
CA VAL A 106 0.47 11.05 7.12
C VAL A 106 -0.17 10.71 5.77
N PRO A 107 -1.43 10.25 5.74
CA PRO A 107 -2.16 9.95 4.51
C PRO A 107 -2.06 11.01 3.40
N LEU A 108 -2.13 12.29 3.77
CA LEU A 108 -2.06 13.41 2.82
C LEU A 108 -0.75 13.40 2.01
N ARG A 109 0.36 12.97 2.62
CA ARG A 109 1.67 12.89 1.97
C ARG A 109 1.63 11.97 0.74
N TYR A 110 1.06 10.78 0.88
CA TYR A 110 1.09 9.75 -0.17
C TYR A 110 0.26 10.16 -1.38
N VAL A 111 -0.88 10.80 -1.12
CA VAL A 111 -1.71 11.38 -2.18
C VAL A 111 -0.96 12.51 -2.90
N ALA A 112 -0.35 13.43 -2.14
CA ALA A 112 0.42 14.54 -2.71
C ALA A 112 1.63 14.04 -3.51
N GLN A 113 2.29 12.99 -3.05
CA GLN A 113 3.42 12.37 -3.75
C GLN A 113 2.98 11.73 -5.07
N ALA A 114 1.84 11.04 -5.11
CA ALA A 114 1.31 10.53 -6.37
C ALA A 114 1.00 11.67 -7.36
N GLN A 115 0.44 12.79 -6.88
CA GLN A 115 0.16 13.94 -7.73
C GLN A 115 1.42 14.66 -8.20
N LEU A 116 2.44 14.80 -7.35
CA LEU A 116 3.70 15.42 -7.73
C LEU A 116 4.41 14.60 -8.81
N ILE A 117 4.50 13.28 -8.63
CA ILE A 117 5.08 12.37 -9.62
C ILE A 117 4.32 12.47 -10.94
N GLU A 118 2.99 12.50 -10.91
CA GLU A 118 2.20 12.68 -12.14
C GLU A 118 2.45 14.03 -12.81
N LYS A 119 2.52 15.12 -12.05
CA LYS A 119 2.77 16.47 -12.57
C LYS A 119 4.11 16.57 -13.30
N GLU A 120 5.13 15.86 -12.81
CA GLU A 120 6.48 15.86 -13.41
C GLU A 120 6.59 14.89 -14.59
N GLN A 121 6.07 13.68 -14.42
CA GLN A 121 6.32 12.58 -15.33
C GLN A 121 5.23 12.44 -16.40
N GLU A 122 3.96 12.68 -16.07
CA GLU A 122 2.80 12.46 -16.94
C GLU A 122 2.77 11.06 -17.60
N LEU A 123 3.28 10.04 -16.90
CA LEU A 123 3.51 8.71 -17.46
C LEU A 123 2.40 7.71 -17.15
N TYR A 124 1.55 7.99 -16.16
CA TYR A 124 0.65 6.99 -15.58
C TYR A 124 -0.80 7.21 -16.01
N GLU A 125 -1.47 6.16 -16.46
CA GLU A 125 -2.92 6.18 -16.69
C GLU A 125 -3.69 6.23 -15.37
N GLU A 126 -3.24 5.47 -14.37
CA GLU A 126 -3.84 5.43 -13.04
C GLU A 126 -2.85 5.81 -11.93
N LEU A 127 -3.35 6.56 -10.94
CA LEU A 127 -2.62 6.94 -9.74
C LEU A 127 -3.29 6.34 -8.52
N TRP A 128 -2.50 5.75 -7.62
CA TRP A 128 -2.96 5.16 -6.37
C TRP A 128 -2.09 5.60 -5.19
N ALA A 129 -2.74 5.88 -4.07
CA ALA A 129 -2.10 6.00 -2.76
C ALA A 129 -2.64 4.91 -1.84
N VAL A 130 -1.76 4.17 -1.17
CA VAL A 130 -2.12 3.09 -0.25
C VAL A 130 -1.58 3.39 1.13
N PHE A 131 -2.48 3.53 2.10
CA PHE A 131 -2.12 3.87 3.47
C PHE A 131 -3.11 3.25 4.45
N ASP A 132 -2.66 3.09 5.69
CA ASP A 132 -3.50 2.62 6.78
C ASP A 132 -3.88 3.76 7.74
N LYS A 133 -4.69 3.43 8.75
CA LYS A 133 -5.00 4.34 9.86
C LYS A 133 -4.23 3.89 11.10
N ASN A 134 -2.97 4.27 11.16
CA ASN A 134 -2.06 4.04 12.28
C ASN A 134 -2.04 5.17 13.34
N GLY A 135 -3.09 5.99 13.43
CA GLY A 135 -3.20 7.07 14.42
C GLY A 135 -2.65 8.43 13.95
N HIS A 136 -2.23 8.52 12.69
CA HIS A 136 -1.85 9.79 12.05
C HIS A 136 -3.07 10.67 11.72
N SER A 137 -2.86 11.98 11.77
CA SER A 137 -3.82 13.02 11.34
C SER A 137 -3.92 13.07 9.80
N HIS A 138 -4.76 13.95 9.26
CA HIS A 138 -4.84 14.25 7.82
C HIS A 138 -5.52 13.24 6.90
N HIS A 139 -6.32 12.29 7.43
CA HIS A 139 -7.09 11.38 6.58
C HIS A 139 -8.11 12.13 5.72
N LYS A 140 -8.90 13.03 6.33
CA LYS A 140 -9.93 13.81 5.61
C LYS A 140 -9.30 14.63 4.49
N GLU A 141 -8.19 15.29 4.78
CA GLU A 141 -7.40 16.10 3.86
C GLU A 141 -6.87 15.24 2.71
N ALA A 142 -6.40 14.01 2.97
CA ALA A 142 -5.97 13.08 1.93
C ALA A 142 -7.11 12.75 0.96
N TYR A 143 -8.32 12.47 1.46
CA TYR A 143 -9.48 12.19 0.60
C TYR A 143 -9.96 13.41 -0.18
N VAL A 144 -9.86 14.62 0.39
CA VAL A 144 -10.13 15.88 -0.34
C VAL A 144 -9.10 16.05 -1.45
N LYS A 145 -7.81 15.96 -1.11
CA LYS A 145 -6.69 16.11 -2.06
C LYS A 145 -6.76 15.09 -3.19
N ALA A 146 -7.13 13.84 -2.90
CA ALA A 146 -7.23 12.77 -3.88
C ALA A 146 -8.31 13.04 -4.95
N ASN A 147 -9.31 13.87 -4.63
CA ASN A 147 -10.33 14.30 -5.56
C ASN A 147 -9.92 15.48 -6.44
N GLU A 148 -8.83 16.18 -6.10
CA GLU A 148 -8.26 17.23 -6.95
C GLU A 148 -7.60 16.60 -8.18
N LEU A 149 -7.87 17.17 -9.35
CA LEU A 149 -7.32 16.67 -10.61
C LEU A 149 -5.87 17.13 -10.78
N VAL A 150 -5.01 16.19 -11.14
CA VAL A 150 -3.67 16.44 -11.69
C VAL A 150 -3.62 15.81 -13.07
N ASN A 151 -3.32 16.60 -14.10
CA ASN A 151 -3.30 16.13 -15.49
C ASN A 151 -4.57 15.34 -15.89
N ASN A 152 -5.73 15.85 -15.48
CA ASN A 152 -7.06 15.24 -15.66
C ASN A 152 -7.28 13.89 -14.97
N LYS A 153 -6.45 13.53 -13.98
CA LYS A 153 -6.53 12.29 -13.21
C LYS A 153 -6.76 12.60 -11.73
N LYS A 154 -7.51 11.72 -11.07
CA LYS A 154 -7.63 11.68 -9.61
C LYS A 154 -6.67 10.63 -9.06
N VAL A 155 -6.29 10.79 -7.80
CA VAL A 155 -5.60 9.71 -7.07
C VAL A 155 -6.65 8.80 -6.45
N GLN A 156 -6.58 7.51 -6.76
CA GLN A 156 -7.40 6.50 -6.11
C GLN A 156 -6.75 6.11 -4.78
N ILE A 157 -7.56 5.71 -3.80
CA ILE A 157 -7.08 5.37 -2.46
C ILE A 157 -7.34 3.88 -2.20
N GLY A 158 -6.30 3.15 -1.80
CA GLY A 158 -6.42 1.84 -1.14
C GLY A 158 -6.20 2.03 0.35
N PHE A 159 -7.26 1.92 1.15
CA PHE A 159 -7.23 2.24 2.57
C PHE A 159 -7.47 1.01 3.44
N THR A 160 -6.82 0.95 4.60
CA THR A 160 -7.12 -0.02 5.65
C THR A 160 -7.19 0.63 7.03
N SER A 161 -8.23 0.33 7.82
CA SER A 161 -8.55 1.04 9.08
C SER A 161 -7.55 0.93 10.23
N ARG A 162 -6.53 0.07 10.13
CA ARG A 162 -5.51 -0.09 11.18
C ARG A 162 -4.16 -0.38 10.61
N SER A 163 -4.08 -1.43 9.80
CA SER A 163 -2.87 -1.81 9.11
C SER A 163 -3.18 -2.77 7.98
N PHE A 164 -2.30 -2.83 6.99
CA PHE A 164 -2.44 -3.67 5.81
C PHE A 164 -2.68 -5.15 6.12
N GLU A 165 -2.27 -5.61 7.30
CA GLU A 165 -2.52 -6.98 7.78
C GLU A 165 -4.01 -7.34 7.82
N HIS A 166 -4.95 -6.38 7.83
CA HIS A 166 -6.37 -6.73 7.78
C HIS A 166 -6.73 -7.29 6.41
N TRP A 167 -6.15 -6.74 5.34
CA TRP A 167 -6.27 -7.29 3.99
C TRP A 167 -5.67 -8.71 3.92
N ILE A 168 -4.53 -8.94 4.58
CA ILE A 168 -3.91 -10.28 4.68
C ILE A 168 -4.85 -11.26 5.38
N LEU A 169 -5.46 -10.87 6.51
CA LEU A 169 -6.39 -11.71 7.27
C LEU A 169 -7.60 -12.14 6.44
N LEU A 170 -8.13 -11.25 5.60
CA LEU A 170 -9.31 -11.53 4.78
C LEU A 170 -9.08 -12.62 3.72
N HIS A 171 -7.83 -13.01 3.41
CA HIS A 171 -7.53 -14.17 2.58
C HIS A 171 -7.97 -15.50 3.20
N PHE A 172 -8.18 -15.54 4.52
CA PHE A 172 -8.47 -16.77 5.25
C PHE A 172 -9.90 -16.81 5.76
N GLU A 173 -10.41 -15.70 6.28
CA GLU A 173 -11.71 -15.65 6.93
C GLU A 173 -12.42 -14.29 6.80
N LYS A 174 -13.74 -14.31 6.98
CA LYS A 174 -14.55 -13.12 7.21
C LYS A 174 -14.24 -12.60 8.61
N ASN A 175 -13.63 -11.41 8.70
CA ASN A 175 -13.27 -10.83 9.99
C ASN A 175 -13.76 -9.37 10.12
N LYS A 176 -14.61 -9.14 11.12
CA LYS A 176 -15.11 -7.80 11.51
C LYS A 176 -14.64 -7.36 12.90
N SER A 177 -13.61 -8.01 13.45
CA SER A 177 -13.08 -7.70 14.76
C SER A 177 -12.35 -6.35 14.75
N PRO A 178 -12.69 -5.41 15.65
CA PRO A 178 -12.04 -4.10 15.73
C PRO A 178 -10.74 -4.18 16.52
N PHE A 179 -9.69 -4.79 15.94
CA PHE A 179 -8.39 -4.93 16.62
C PHE A 179 -7.88 -3.58 17.16
N LYS A 180 -7.32 -3.62 18.38
CA LYS A 180 -6.83 -2.44 19.09
C LYS A 180 -5.48 -1.99 18.56
N SER A 181 -4.64 -2.92 18.11
CA SER A 181 -3.32 -2.64 17.56
C SER A 181 -2.98 -3.54 16.38
N SER A 182 -2.03 -3.10 15.54
CA SER A 182 -1.47 -3.96 14.50
C SER A 182 -0.59 -5.08 15.10
N GLU A 183 0.17 -4.76 16.15
CA GLU A 183 1.14 -5.66 16.77
C GLU A 183 1.07 -5.62 18.30
N CYS A 184 1.42 -6.74 18.95
CA CYS A 184 1.48 -6.85 20.40
C CYS A 184 2.70 -6.06 20.90
N LYS A 185 2.51 -5.15 21.84
CA LYS A 185 3.59 -4.34 22.42
C LYS A 185 3.47 -4.33 23.95
N ASN A 186 4.61 -4.23 24.64
CA ASN A 186 4.63 -4.02 26.07
C ASN A 186 4.34 -2.55 26.44
N ASN A 187 4.30 -2.24 27.74
CA ASN A 187 4.06 -0.88 28.24
C ASN A 187 5.10 0.15 27.79
N LYS A 188 6.27 -0.27 27.30
CA LYS A 188 7.32 0.58 26.73
C LYS A 188 7.20 0.72 25.20
N GLY A 189 6.14 0.18 24.59
CA GLY A 189 5.93 0.20 23.14
C GLY A 189 6.81 -0.78 22.35
N ILE A 190 7.55 -1.67 23.03
CA ILE A 190 8.43 -2.65 22.39
C ILE A 190 7.60 -3.86 21.94
N PRO A 191 7.77 -4.36 20.70
CA PRO A 191 7.10 -5.56 20.24
C PRO A 191 7.31 -6.75 21.19
N LEU A 192 6.22 -7.44 21.51
CA LEU A 192 6.22 -8.66 22.32
C LEU A 192 5.90 -9.86 21.44
N ASP A 193 6.45 -11.01 21.82
CA ASP A 193 5.89 -12.27 21.34
C ASP A 193 4.46 -12.39 21.85
N CYS A 194 3.52 -12.41 20.91
CA CYS A 194 2.09 -12.48 21.18
C CYS A 194 1.70 -13.78 21.90
N ASN A 195 2.50 -14.84 21.77
CA ASN A 195 2.26 -16.13 22.41
C ASN A 195 2.94 -16.26 23.78
N SER A 196 3.74 -15.26 24.19
CA SER A 196 4.32 -15.23 25.53
C SER A 196 3.25 -15.03 26.61
N GLU A 197 3.61 -15.28 27.87
CA GLU A 197 2.73 -15.08 29.03
C GLU A 197 2.18 -13.64 29.11
N ASN A 198 2.98 -12.65 28.69
CA ASN A 198 2.61 -11.23 28.65
C ASN A 198 2.01 -10.80 27.30
N GLY A 199 1.79 -11.73 26.37
CA GLY A 199 1.24 -11.46 25.04
C GLY A 199 -0.30 -11.52 25.01
N CYS A 200 -0.93 -10.81 24.07
CA CYS A 200 -2.39 -10.80 23.97
C CYS A 200 -3.01 -12.06 23.35
N LYS A 201 -2.21 -13.06 22.97
CA LYS A 201 -2.66 -14.33 22.33
C LYS A 201 -3.59 -14.12 21.12
N GLY A 202 -3.40 -13.01 20.40
CA GLY A 202 -4.19 -12.62 19.23
C GLY A 202 -5.55 -12.00 19.54
N LEU A 203 -5.88 -11.75 20.81
CA LEU A 203 -7.16 -11.14 21.19
C LEU A 203 -7.23 -9.66 20.80
N ASP A 204 -6.14 -8.92 20.99
CA ASP A 204 -6.12 -7.47 20.79
C ASP A 204 -5.36 -7.00 19.55
N CYS A 205 -4.38 -7.78 19.08
CA CYS A 205 -3.52 -7.38 17.97
C CYS A 205 -3.66 -8.25 16.72
N LEU A 206 -3.65 -7.58 15.58
CA LEU A 206 -3.94 -8.18 14.28
C LEU A 206 -2.87 -9.17 13.82
N SER A 207 -1.59 -8.82 13.89
CA SER A 207 -0.50 -9.76 13.55
C SER A 207 -0.47 -10.96 14.49
N GLY A 208 -0.85 -10.78 15.76
CA GLY A 208 -1.02 -11.88 16.71
C GLY A 208 -2.14 -12.81 16.31
N TYR A 209 -3.30 -12.25 15.96
CA TYR A 209 -4.44 -13.02 15.47
C TYR A 209 -4.08 -13.82 14.21
N ILE A 210 -3.38 -13.21 13.25
CA ILE A 210 -2.90 -13.89 12.03
C ILE A 210 -2.05 -15.11 12.40
N ARG A 211 -1.06 -14.94 13.29
CA ARG A 211 -0.20 -16.04 13.72
C ARG A 211 -0.96 -17.16 14.42
N VAL A 212 -1.97 -16.82 15.22
CA VAL A 212 -2.74 -17.82 16.00
C VAL A 212 -3.76 -18.55 15.12
N ASN A 213 -4.49 -17.83 14.27
CA ASN A 213 -5.71 -18.35 13.64
C ASN A 213 -5.59 -18.67 12.15
N THR A 214 -4.49 -18.29 11.50
CA THR A 214 -4.30 -18.53 10.05
C THR A 214 -3.15 -19.51 9.78
N PRO A 215 -2.98 -19.97 8.53
CA PRO A 215 -1.79 -20.72 8.12
C PRO A 215 -0.48 -19.94 8.25
N LEU A 216 -0.52 -18.60 8.37
CA LEU A 216 0.68 -17.76 8.52
C LEU A 216 1.20 -17.73 9.97
N LYS A 217 1.51 -18.91 10.54
CA LYS A 217 1.96 -19.06 11.93
C LYS A 217 3.21 -18.25 12.28
N ASN A 218 4.09 -18.07 11.30
CA ASN A 218 5.35 -17.34 11.44
C ASN A 218 5.28 -15.93 10.85
N TYR A 219 4.07 -15.38 10.66
CA TYR A 219 3.90 -14.05 10.09
C TYR A 219 4.68 -12.99 10.88
N LYS A 220 5.53 -12.27 10.15
CA LYS A 220 6.26 -11.07 10.57
C LYS A 220 6.08 -10.03 9.48
N LYS A 221 6.11 -8.75 9.84
CA LYS A 221 6.22 -7.66 8.87
C LYS A 221 7.57 -7.85 8.14
N SER A 222 7.53 -8.35 6.91
CA SER A 222 8.66 -9.02 6.24
C SER A 222 9.93 -8.18 6.14
N ASN A 223 11.09 -8.85 6.23
CA ASN A 223 12.40 -8.29 5.86
C ASN A 223 13.23 -9.24 4.97
N SER A 224 12.88 -10.52 4.89
CA SER A 224 13.61 -11.53 4.12
C SER A 224 12.82 -11.93 2.87
N SER A 225 13.55 -12.29 1.81
CA SER A 225 12.96 -12.76 0.55
C SER A 225 12.21 -14.08 0.73
N GLU A 226 12.70 -14.94 1.61
CA GLU A 226 12.14 -16.25 1.90
C GLU A 226 10.79 -16.16 2.62
N ASP A 227 10.69 -15.29 3.64
CA ASP A 227 9.44 -15.06 4.36
C ASP A 227 8.38 -14.45 3.44
N LEU A 228 8.80 -13.49 2.60
CA LEU A 228 7.93 -12.89 1.59
C LEU A 228 7.39 -13.95 0.62
N LEU A 229 8.27 -14.78 0.06
CA LEU A 229 7.89 -15.81 -0.89
C LEU A 229 6.94 -16.84 -0.26
N SER A 230 7.22 -17.27 0.97
CA SER A 230 6.35 -18.18 1.73
C SER A 230 4.96 -17.60 1.93
N MET A 231 4.87 -16.32 2.33
CA MET A 231 3.60 -15.62 2.48
C MET A 231 2.85 -15.52 1.14
N MET A 232 3.52 -15.11 0.06
CA MET A 232 2.88 -14.94 -1.25
C MET A 232 2.37 -16.25 -1.85
N ASN A 233 3.11 -17.34 -1.67
CA ASN A 233 2.70 -18.69 -2.10
C ASN A 233 1.42 -19.18 -1.41
N ILE A 234 1.08 -18.60 -0.25
CA ILE A 234 -0.16 -18.88 0.45
C ILE A 234 -1.24 -17.88 0.01
N LEU A 235 -0.97 -16.58 0.07
CA LEU A 235 -1.97 -15.54 -0.20
C LEU A 235 -2.49 -15.58 -1.64
N LEU A 236 -1.59 -15.77 -2.62
CA LEU A 236 -1.92 -15.65 -4.03
C LEU A 236 -2.44 -16.96 -4.66
N LYS A 237 -2.71 -17.98 -3.84
CA LYS A 237 -3.45 -19.15 -4.33
C LYS A 237 -4.84 -18.71 -4.81
N PRO A 238 -5.33 -19.20 -5.96
CA PRO A 238 -6.61 -18.75 -6.53
C PRO A 238 -7.77 -18.78 -5.54
N GLU A 239 -7.85 -19.81 -4.70
CA GLU A 239 -8.89 -19.96 -3.68
C GLU A 239 -8.81 -18.93 -2.55
N ASN A 240 -7.59 -18.58 -2.12
CA ASN A 240 -7.38 -17.60 -1.05
C ASN A 240 -7.59 -16.17 -1.56
N LEU A 241 -7.18 -15.90 -2.80
CA LEU A 241 -7.35 -14.59 -3.43
C LEU A 241 -8.82 -14.30 -3.74
N LYS A 242 -9.53 -15.30 -4.29
CA LYS A 242 -11.00 -15.23 -4.45
C LYS A 242 -11.69 -14.97 -3.12
N ARG A 243 -11.30 -15.72 -2.08
CA ARG A 243 -11.82 -15.53 -0.72
C ARG A 243 -11.52 -14.13 -0.19
N ALA A 244 -10.32 -13.59 -0.39
CA ALA A 244 -9.96 -12.25 0.03
C ALA A 244 -10.89 -11.19 -0.58
N PHE A 245 -11.18 -11.30 -1.87
CA PHE A 245 -12.10 -10.40 -2.57
C PHE A 245 -13.54 -10.51 -2.05
N GLU A 246 -14.03 -11.73 -1.84
CA GLU A 246 -15.37 -11.96 -1.29
C GLU A 246 -15.48 -11.42 0.14
N ASN A 247 -14.45 -11.63 0.96
CA ASN A 247 -14.43 -11.20 2.36
C ASN A 247 -14.28 -9.69 2.51
N ALA A 248 -13.47 -9.03 1.68
CA ALA A 248 -13.37 -7.56 1.66
C ALA A 248 -14.68 -6.91 1.22
N LYS A 249 -15.31 -7.45 0.17
CA LYS A 249 -16.65 -7.01 -0.26
C LYS A 249 -17.68 -7.20 0.85
N TRP A 250 -17.72 -8.39 1.46
CA TRP A 250 -18.61 -8.70 2.58
C TRP A 250 -18.41 -7.72 3.76
N LEU A 251 -17.17 -7.42 4.14
CA LEU A 251 -16.88 -6.48 5.22
C LEU A 251 -17.48 -5.09 4.94
N ARG A 252 -17.34 -4.60 3.71
CA ARG A 252 -17.94 -3.31 3.30
C ARG A 252 -19.46 -3.37 3.24
N GLU A 253 -20.05 -4.51 2.91
CA GLU A 253 -21.51 -4.72 2.94
C GLU A 253 -22.05 -4.72 4.37
N GLU A 254 -21.39 -5.42 5.32
CA GLU A 254 -21.76 -5.39 6.74
C GLU A 254 -21.79 -3.97 7.30
N ILE A 255 -20.77 -3.17 6.96
CA ILE A 255 -20.66 -1.76 7.36
C ILE A 255 -21.80 -0.91 6.79
N LYS A 256 -22.17 -1.12 5.52
CA LYS A 256 -23.27 -0.41 4.87
C LYS A 256 -24.63 -0.76 5.47
N ASN A 257 -24.79 -2.01 5.90
CA ASN A 257 -26.02 -2.52 6.49
C ASN A 257 -26.19 -2.13 7.96
N ASP A 258 -25.11 -1.76 8.67
CA ASP A 258 -25.17 -1.27 10.04
C ASP A 258 -25.60 0.21 10.09
N PRO A 259 -26.78 0.55 10.65
CA PRO A 259 -27.26 1.93 10.74
C PRO A 259 -26.33 2.88 11.51
N ASN A 260 -25.52 2.35 12.45
CA ASN A 260 -24.59 3.14 13.26
C ASN A 260 -23.27 3.42 12.55
N LEU A 261 -22.96 2.68 11.48
CA LEU A 261 -21.70 2.78 10.75
C LEU A 261 -21.89 3.35 9.34
N LYS A 262 -23.06 3.20 8.72
CA LYS A 262 -23.32 3.62 7.33
C LYS A 262 -23.06 5.11 7.03
N SER A 263 -23.20 5.98 8.04
CA SER A 263 -22.97 7.43 7.91
C SER A 263 -21.52 7.84 8.12
N LYS A 264 -20.70 6.95 8.69
CA LYS A 264 -19.28 7.20 8.97
C LYS A 264 -18.47 7.09 7.69
N LYS A 265 -17.42 7.91 7.59
CA LYS A 265 -16.43 7.80 6.52
C LYS A 265 -15.56 6.58 6.75
N CYS A 266 -15.02 6.01 5.68
CA CYS A 266 -14.16 4.82 5.74
C CYS A 266 -13.01 4.96 6.77
N TYR A 267 -12.36 6.13 6.81
CA TYR A 267 -11.29 6.44 7.75
C TYR A 267 -11.75 6.62 9.21
N GLU A 268 -13.04 6.57 9.50
CA GLU A 268 -13.59 6.57 10.87
C GLU A 268 -13.92 5.14 11.36
N LEU A 269 -13.91 4.16 10.46
CA LEU A 269 -14.27 2.79 10.74
C LEU A 269 -13.09 1.97 11.27
N ASN A 270 -13.39 0.90 12.00
CA ASN A 270 -12.47 -0.17 12.34
C ASN A 270 -13.30 -1.45 12.61
N PRO A 271 -13.19 -2.51 11.81
CA PRO A 271 -12.33 -2.64 10.63
C PRO A 271 -12.95 -2.07 9.33
N TYR A 272 -12.11 -1.74 8.35
CA TYR A 272 -12.50 -1.43 6.97
C TYR A 272 -11.29 -1.64 6.05
N THR A 273 -11.51 -2.13 4.83
CA THR A 273 -10.52 -2.07 3.75
C THR A 273 -11.19 -2.01 2.39
N ASP A 274 -10.54 -1.33 1.44
CA ASP A 274 -10.85 -1.34 0.00
C ASP A 274 -9.62 -1.61 -0.88
N VAL A 275 -8.55 -2.14 -0.28
CA VAL A 275 -7.33 -2.57 -0.99
C VAL A 275 -7.61 -3.60 -2.08
N ASP A 276 -8.65 -4.44 -1.92
CA ASP A 276 -9.06 -5.41 -2.94
C ASP A 276 -9.38 -4.78 -4.29
N ILE A 277 -9.83 -3.52 -4.32
CA ILE A 277 -10.13 -2.80 -5.56
C ILE A 277 -8.84 -2.59 -6.38
N LEU A 278 -7.76 -2.17 -5.73
CA LEU A 278 -6.44 -2.04 -6.37
C LEU A 278 -5.90 -3.41 -6.76
N VAL A 279 -5.99 -4.40 -5.87
CA VAL A 279 -5.44 -5.74 -6.16
C VAL A 279 -6.14 -6.35 -7.37
N LYS A 280 -7.47 -6.26 -7.49
CA LYS A 280 -8.21 -6.70 -8.68
C LYS A 280 -7.68 -6.05 -9.95
N LYS A 281 -7.52 -4.72 -9.96
CA LYS A 281 -6.95 -4.00 -11.11
C LYS A 281 -5.56 -4.49 -11.49
N LEU A 282 -4.76 -4.97 -10.55
CA LEU A 282 -3.43 -5.49 -10.84
C LEU A 282 -3.46 -6.90 -11.43
N ILE A 283 -4.47 -7.71 -11.14
CA ILE A 283 -4.41 -9.16 -11.43
C ILE A 283 -5.53 -9.69 -12.32
N GLU A 284 -6.58 -8.91 -12.57
CA GLU A 284 -7.72 -9.16 -13.47
C GLU A 284 -7.72 -8.12 -14.60
#